data_AF-A0A2H0YLG8-F1
#
_entry.id   AF-A0A2H0YLG8-F1
#
_cell.length_a   1.000
_cell.length_b   1.000
_cell.length_c   1.000
_cell.angle_alpha   90.00
_cell.angle_beta   90.00
_cell.angle_gamma   90.00
#
_symmetry.space_group_name_H-M   'P 1'
#
loop_
_entity.id
_entity.type
_entity.pdbx_description
1 polymer ?
#
loop_
_entity_poly.entity_id
_entity_poly.type
_entity_poly.pdbx_seq_one_letter_code
_entity_poly.pdbx_strand_id
1 'polypeptide(L)' 'MELLEIIKTRRSIRKFQSREIEKEKLAKLVEALIWAPSAGNLQARKF' A
#
# COMPACT_ATOMS: atom_id res chain seq x y z
N MET A 1 -5.83 14.01 3.22
CA MET A 1 -5.16 13.78 4.51
C MET A 1 -3.69 13.96 4.29
N GLU A 2 -3.03 14.61 5.24
CA GLU A 2 -1.57 14.80 5.20
C GLU A 2 -0.84 13.51 5.60
N LEU A 3 0.41 13.33 5.16
CA LEU A 3 1.19 12.10 5.40
C LEU A 3 1.23 11.72 6.90
N LEU A 4 1.47 12.71 7.77
CA LEU A 4 1.57 12.49 9.21
C LEU A 4 0.24 12.00 9.81
N GLU A 5 -0.88 12.50 9.29
CA GLU A 5 -2.20 12.09 9.72
C GLU A 5 -2.49 10.64 9.33
N ILE A 6 -2.13 10.24 8.11
CA ILE A 6 -2.28 8.86 7.62
C ILE A 6 -1.50 7.89 8.51
N ILE A 7 -0.24 8.20 8.83
CA ILE A 7 0.60 7.35 9.69
C ILE A 7 -0.04 7.18 11.08
N LYS A 8 -0.52 8.28 11.67
CA LYS A 8 -1.14 8.28 13.01
C LYS A 8 -2.49 7.57 13.05
N THR A 9 -3.26 7.62 11.97
CA THR A 9 -4.63 7.08 11.92
C THR A 9 -4.69 5.65 11.41
N ARG A 10 -3.68 5.16 10.68
CA ARG A 10 -3.62 3.77 10.21
C ARG A 10 -3.75 2.78 11.38
N ARG A 11 -4.59 1.77 11.21
CA ARG A 11 -4.79 0.67 12.16
C ARG A 11 -4.64 -0.68 11.46
N SER A 12 -4.33 -1.72 12.24
CA SER A 12 -4.35 -3.09 11.73
C SER A 12 -5.79 -3.61 11.79
N ILE A 13 -6.46 -3.62 10.65
CA ILE A 13 -7.85 -4.06 10.51
C ILE A 13 -7.90 -5.59 10.46
N ARG A 14 -8.82 -6.21 11.21
CA ARG A 14 -8.96 -7.67 11.34
C ARG A 14 -10.27 -8.25 10.80
N LYS A 15 -11.20 -7.38 10.35
CA LYS A 15 -12.48 -7.76 9.74
C LYS A 15 -12.75 -6.81 8.57
N PHE A 16 -13.08 -7.35 7.41
CA PHE A 16 -13.29 -6.60 6.17
C PHE A 16 -14.68 -6.86 5.61
N GLN A 17 -15.17 -5.94 4.79
CA GLN A 17 -16.38 -6.13 4.00
C GLN A 17 -16.08 -7.08 2.83
N SER A 18 -17.10 -7.78 2.32
CA SER A 18 -17.00 -8.63 1.12
C SER A 18 -16.97 -7.85 -0.21
N ARG A 19 -16.84 -6.52 -0.14
CA ARG A 19 -16.84 -5.63 -1.30
C ARG A 19 -15.52 -5.74 -2.05
N GLU A 20 -15.60 -5.87 -3.37
CA GLU A 20 -14.42 -5.82 -4.24
C GLU A 20 -13.74 -4.44 -4.23
N ILE A 21 -12.42 -4.44 -4.42
CA ILE A 21 -11.61 -3.24 -4.50
C ILE A 21 -11.54 -2.79 -5.97
N GLU A 22 -11.80 -1.50 -6.22
CA GLU A 22 -11.63 -0.88 -7.54
C GLU A 22 -10.20 -1.09 -8.09
N LYS A 23 -10.08 -1.41 -9.39
CA LYS A 23 -8.80 -1.75 -10.03
C LYS A 23 -7.78 -0.60 -9.94
N GLU A 24 -8.25 0.63 -10.03
CA GLU A 24 -7.42 1.83 -9.96
C GLU A 24 -6.76 1.98 -8.59
N LYS A 25 -7.45 1.57 -7.51
CA LYS A 25 -6.89 1.58 -6.16
C LYS A 25 -5.79 0.53 -6.03
N LEU A 26 -5.97 -0.65 -6.61
CA LEU A 26 -4.95 -1.69 -6.65
C LEU A 26 -3.71 -1.23 -7.43
N ALA A 27 -3.89 -0.62 -8.60
CA ALA A 27 -2.78 -0.11 -9.41
C ALA A 27 -1.93 0.94 -8.65
N LYS A 28 -2.59 1.91 -7.99
CA LYS A 28 -1.91 2.93 -7.17
C LYS A 28 -1.14 2.33 -5.99
N LEU A 29 -1.67 1.26 -5.37
CA LEU A 29 -0.96 0.55 -4.29
C LEU A 29 0.31 -0.12 -4.83
N VAL A 30 0.24 -0.80 -5.96
CA VAL A 30 1.40 -1.45 -6.58
C VAL A 30 2.47 -0.42 -6.95
N GLU A 31 2.08 0.69 -7.56
CA GLU A 31 3.00 1.79 -7.88
C GLU A 31 3.72 2.29 -6.63
N ALA A 32 2.98 2.59 -5.55
CA ALA A 32 3.58 3.05 -4.30
C ALA A 32 4.54 2.02 -3.67
N LEU A 33 4.24 0.72 -3.79
CA LEU A 33 5.08 -0.35 -3.25
C LEU A 33 6.41 -0.50 -3.99
N ILE A 34 6.43 -0.28 -5.31
CA ILE A 34 7.64 -0.38 -6.15
C ILE A 34 8.67 0.70 -5.77
N TRP A 35 8.21 1.88 -5.39
CA TRP A 35 9.07 2.99 -4.97
C TRP A 35 9.69 2.84 -3.58
N ALA A 36 9.39 1.75 -2.85
CA ALA A 36 10.05 1.48 -1.58
C ALA A 36 11.55 1.17 -1.80
N PRO A 37 12.45 1.73 -0.98
CA PRO A 37 13.88 1.43 -1.10
C PRO A 37 14.15 -0.07 -0.94
N SER A 38 15.19 -0.54 -1.61
CA SER A 38 15.63 -1.94 -1.56
C SER A 38 17.15 -2.03 -1.59
N ALA A 39 17.70 -3.08 -0.97
CA ALA A 39 19.14 -3.32 -0.98
C ALA A 39 19.65 -3.43 -2.42
N GLY A 40 20.66 -2.62 -2.77
CA GLY A 40 21.22 -2.57 -4.13
C GLY A 40 20.20 -2.19 -5.22
N ASN A 41 19.07 -1.57 -4.88
CA ASN A 41 17.96 -1.30 -5.80
C ASN A 41 17.46 -2.56 -6.55
N LEU A 42 17.59 -3.75 -5.95
CA LEU A 42 17.21 -5.01 -6.58
C LEU A 42 15.69 -5.14 -6.80
N GLN A 43 14.89 -4.36 -6.07
CA GLN A 43 13.42 -4.43 -6.09
C GLN A 43 12.91 -5.88 -5.98
N ALA A 44 13.58 -6.70 -5.15
CA ALA A 44 13.31 -8.13 -4.99
C ALA A 44 11.99 -8.39 -4.24
N ARG A 45 10.87 -7.98 -4.85
CA ARG A 45 9.50 -8.02 -4.33
C ARG A 45 8.60 -8.57 -5.46
N LYS A 46 7.62 -9.38 -5.09
CA LYS A 46 6.59 -9.91 -6.01
C LYS A 46 5.23 -9.71 -5.36
N PHE A 47 4.27 -9.24 -6.15
CA PHE A 47 2.87 -9.03 -5.76
C PHE A 47 1.97 -9.75 -6.75
#